data_AF-A0A7C2A9L0-F1
#
_entry.id   AF-A0A7C2A9L0-F1
#
_cell.length_a   1.000
_cell.length_b   1.000
_cell.length_c   1.000
_cell.angle_alpha   90.00
_cell.angle_beta   90.00
_cell.angle_gamma   90.00
#
_symmetry.space_group_name_H-M   'P 1'
#
loop_
_entity.id
_entity.type
_entity.pdbx_description
1 polymer ?
#
loop_
_entity_poly.entity_id
_entity_poly.type
_entity_poly.pdbx_seq_one_letter_code
_entity_poly.pdbx_strand_id
1 'polypeptide(L)'
;MNCPYCKNEEIVKTGKRYNKYVEKQLYRCKSCKRRFVERDGFEKMSYLKEIILKTLHLYAEGLSLSKIRAFIWQHEEYYLYDSVILYWVRKYAHLLKDFEKNLKPEIKGRVHRGMRLF
;
A
#
# COMPACT_ATOMS: atom_id res chain seq x y z
N MET A 1 -8.26 -14.06 13.16
CA MET A 1 -7.39 -14.29 11.99
C MET A 1 -7.62 -15.72 11.56
N ASN A 2 -7.87 -15.97 10.27
CA ASN A 2 -8.24 -17.30 9.78
C ASN A 2 -7.25 -17.76 8.71
N CYS A 3 -7.07 -19.07 8.56
CA CYS A 3 -6.15 -19.61 7.58
C CYS A 3 -6.59 -19.19 6.18
N PRO A 4 -5.72 -18.58 5.36
CA PRO A 4 -6.10 -18.12 4.04
C PRO A 4 -6.42 -19.25 3.05
N TYR A 5 -6.07 -20.49 3.38
CA TYR A 5 -6.23 -21.66 2.52
C TYR A 5 -7.43 -22.53 2.87
N CYS A 6 -7.67 -22.79 4.16
CA CYS A 6 -8.76 -23.65 4.63
C CYS A 6 -9.75 -22.95 5.56
N LYS A 7 -9.60 -21.64 5.81
CA LYS A 7 -10.46 -20.79 6.66
C LYS A 7 -10.57 -21.18 8.13
N ASN A 8 -9.92 -22.25 8.58
CA ASN A 8 -9.86 -22.65 9.98
C ASN A 8 -9.07 -21.63 10.83
N GLU A 9 -9.41 -21.54 12.11
CA GLU A 9 -8.91 -20.58 13.09
C GLU A 9 -7.74 -21.11 13.93
N GLU A 10 -7.46 -22.42 13.86
CA GLU A 10 -6.35 -23.07 14.54
C GLU A 10 -5.00 -22.64 13.95
N ILE A 11 -4.50 -21.48 14.38
CA ILE A 11 -3.30 -20.85 13.85
C ILE A 11 -2.27 -20.67 14.97
N VAL A 12 -1.01 -20.97 14.66
CA VAL A 12 0.13 -20.75 15.56
C VAL A 12 1.20 -19.89 14.89
N LYS A 13 1.92 -19.11 15.70
CA LYS A 13 3.11 -18.37 15.28
C LYS A 13 4.26 -19.36 15.01
N THR A 14 4.96 -19.21 13.89
CA THR A 14 6.05 -20.10 13.44
C THR A 14 7.26 -19.30 12.95
N GLY A 15 7.93 -18.57 13.85
CA GLY A 15 9.08 -17.74 13.48
C GLY A 15 8.70 -16.52 12.64
N LYS A 16 9.66 -15.97 11.89
CA LYS A 16 9.53 -14.67 11.22
C LYS A 16 10.10 -14.76 9.80
N ARG A 17 9.50 -14.01 8.89
CA ARG A 17 10.00 -13.80 7.52
C ARG A 17 10.66 -12.43 7.46
N TYR A 18 11.86 -12.37 6.91
CA TYR A 18 12.64 -11.16 6.79
C TYR A 18 12.88 -10.82 5.33
N ASN A 19 12.94 -9.52 5.04
CA ASN A 19 13.58 -9.00 3.84
C ASN A 19 14.46 -7.81 4.25
N LYS A 20 14.93 -7.02 3.28
CA LYS A 20 15.83 -5.89 3.53
C LYS A 20 15.26 -4.83 4.50
N TYR A 21 13.95 -4.60 4.52
CA TYR A 21 13.34 -3.49 5.29
C TYR A 21 12.22 -3.91 6.24
N VAL A 22 11.70 -5.14 6.14
CA VAL A 22 10.51 -5.58 6.84
C VAL A 22 10.71 -6.96 7.44
N GLU A 23 10.31 -7.08 8.70
CA GLU A 23 10.08 -8.33 9.39
C GLU A 23 8.56 -8.59 9.45
N LYS A 24 8.11 -9.77 9.00
CA LYS A 24 6.72 -10.21 9.13
C LYS A 24 6.63 -11.48 9.95
N GLN A 25 5.67 -11.53 10.87
CA GLN A 25 5.35 -12.75 11.62
C GLN A 25 4.86 -13.84 10.65
N LEU A 26 5.46 -15.03 10.73
CA LEU A 26 5.00 -16.19 9.99
C LEU A 26 4.03 -17.00 10.86
N TYR A 27 2.97 -17.50 10.26
CA TYR A 27 1.93 -18.30 10.91
C TYR A 27 1.82 -19.67 10.24
N ARG A 28 1.41 -20.69 10.99
CA ARG A 28 1.08 -22.04 10.50
C ARG A 28 -0.34 -22.39 10.92
N CYS A 29 -1.14 -22.88 9.97
CA CYS A 29 -2.43 -23.48 10.31
C CYS A 29 -2.23 -24.91 10.80
N LYS A 30 -2.83 -25.29 11.94
CA LYS A 30 -2.76 -26.66 12.47
C LYS A 30 -3.59 -27.64 11.64
N SER A 31 -4.66 -27.20 11.01
CA SER A 31 -5.56 -28.08 10.25
C SER A 31 -4.97 -28.40 8.86
N CYS A 32 -4.65 -27.41 8.03
CA CYS A 32 -4.10 -27.66 6.69
C CYS A 32 -2.55 -27.64 6.62
N LYS A 33 -1.86 -27.46 7.76
CA LYS A 33 -0.39 -27.45 7.91
C LYS A 33 0.39 -26.39 7.11
N ARG A 34 -0.26 -25.59 6.27
CA ARG A 34 0.37 -24.54 5.44
C ARG A 34 0.82 -23.34 6.28
N ARG A 35 1.90 -22.70 5.83
CA ARG A 35 2.42 -21.46 6.40
C ARG A 35 1.95 -20.24 5.60
N PHE A 36 1.76 -19.11 6.27
CA PHE A 36 1.37 -17.86 5.66
C PHE A 36 1.80 -16.67 6.54
N VAL A 37 1.91 -15.49 5.93
CA VAL A 37 1.95 -14.22 6.66
C VAL A 37 0.55 -13.62 6.67
N GLU A 38 0.30 -12.71 7.59
CA GLU A 38 -0.95 -11.93 7.60
C GLU A 38 -1.24 -11.33 6.22
N ARG A 39 -2.51 -11.42 5.80
CA ARG A 39 -2.98 -10.86 4.54
C ARG A 39 -3.45 -9.42 4.75
N ASP A 40 -2.49 -8.53 4.88
CA ASP A 40 -2.68 -7.09 5.12
C ASP A 40 -2.78 -6.27 3.82
N GLY A 41 -2.77 -6.92 2.65
CA GLY A 41 -2.72 -6.25 1.34
C GLY A 41 -1.30 -5.80 0.92
N PHE A 42 -0.32 -5.94 1.81
CA PHE A 42 1.09 -5.64 1.57
C PHE A 42 1.92 -6.93 1.56
N GLU A 43 1.32 -8.04 1.13
CA GLU A 43 2.03 -9.30 1.02
C GLU A 43 3.12 -9.19 -0.04
N LYS A 44 4.29 -9.78 0.27
CA LYS A 44 5.46 -9.81 -0.62
C LYS A 44 6.02 -8.42 -0.97
N MET A 45 5.65 -7.37 -0.23
CA MET A 45 6.26 -6.05 -0.39
C MET A 45 7.61 -5.99 0.33
N SER A 46 8.60 -5.38 -0.31
CA SER A 46 9.94 -5.23 0.23
C SER A 46 10.04 -4.09 1.24
N TYR A 47 9.21 -3.06 1.12
CA TYR A 47 9.21 -1.86 1.96
C TYR A 47 8.11 -1.91 3.00
N LEU A 48 8.28 -1.15 4.08
CA LEU A 48 7.28 -0.93 5.12
C LEU A 48 5.98 -0.40 4.52
N LYS A 49 4.84 -0.89 5.02
CA LYS A 49 3.51 -0.51 4.51
C LYS A 49 3.28 1.00 4.64
N GLU A 50 3.84 1.61 5.66
CA GLU A 50 3.78 3.04 5.97
C GLU A 50 4.41 3.88 4.84
N ILE A 51 5.58 3.46 4.33
CA ILE A 51 6.29 4.12 3.23
C ILE A 51 5.48 4.01 1.94
N ILE A 52 4.92 2.83 1.67
CA ILE A 52 4.09 2.59 0.49
C ILE A 52 2.83 3.46 0.54
N LEU A 53 2.13 3.48 1.67
CA LEU A 53 0.91 4.28 1.86
C LEU A 53 1.20 5.78 1.71
N LYS A 54 2.27 6.28 2.35
CA LYS A 54 2.69 7.69 2.24
C LYS A 54 3.02 8.05 0.79
N THR A 55 3.71 7.17 0.07
CA THR A 55 4.01 7.34 -1.36
C THR A 55 2.74 7.42 -2.21
N LEU A 56 1.77 6.53 -1.98
CA LEU A 56 0.49 6.53 -2.70
C LEU A 56 -0.35 7.77 -2.38
N HIS A 57 -0.34 8.23 -1.13
CA HIS A 57 -1.03 9.45 -0.73
C HIS A 57 -0.46 10.68 -1.46
N LEU A 58 0.87 10.86 -1.46
CA LEU A 58 1.51 11.97 -2.17
C LEU A 58 1.25 11.92 -3.69
N TYR A 59 1.16 10.72 -4.26
CA TYR A 59 0.77 10.55 -5.67
C TYR A 59 -0.68 10.98 -5.91
N ALA A 60 -1.61 10.61 -5.02
CA ALA A 60 -3.01 11.02 -5.10
C ALA A 60 -3.20 12.54 -4.94
N GLU A 61 -2.35 13.20 -4.14
CA GLU A 61 -2.26 14.67 -4.04
C GLU A 61 -1.66 15.33 -5.30
N GLY A 62 -1.27 14.56 -6.32
CA GLY A 62 -0.82 15.07 -7.60
C GLY A 62 0.67 15.44 -7.66
N LEU A 63 1.49 15.00 -6.71
CA LEU A 63 2.94 15.25 -6.76
C LEU A 63 3.59 14.43 -7.89
N SER A 64 4.60 15.03 -8.53
CA SER A 64 5.44 14.31 -9.50
C SER A 64 6.33 13.28 -8.81
N LEU A 65 6.72 12.22 -9.54
CA LEU A 65 7.55 11.14 -9.01
C LEU A 65 8.86 11.64 -8.38
N SER A 66 9.51 12.63 -8.99
CA SER A 66 10.73 13.25 -8.45
C SER A 66 10.49 13.97 -7.13
N LYS A 67 9.36 14.68 -6.98
CA LYS A 67 9.00 15.35 -5.72
C LYS A 67 8.67 14.33 -4.62
N ILE A 68 7.92 13.28 -4.98
CA ILE A 68 7.63 12.17 -4.06
C ILE A 68 8.93 11.52 -3.57
N ARG A 69 9.85 11.21 -4.48
CA ARG A 69 11.16 10.64 -4.13
C ARG A 69 11.94 11.55 -3.20
N ALA A 70 12.04 12.85 -3.52
CA ALA A 70 12.74 13.81 -2.69
C ALA A 70 12.15 13.88 -1.28
N PHE A 71 10.82 13.91 -1.17
CA PHE A 71 10.12 13.92 0.12
C PHE A 71 10.42 12.65 0.93
N ILE A 72 10.28 11.46 0.34
CA ILE A 72 10.51 10.20 1.06
C ILE A 72 11.99 10.06 1.46
N TRP A 73 12.93 10.52 0.64
CA TRP A 73 14.34 10.55 0.99
C TRP A 73 14.63 11.47 2.18
N GLN A 74 14.06 12.67 2.20
CA GLN A 74 14.30 13.68 3.23
C GLN A 74 13.63 13.37 4.57
N HIS A 75 12.43 12.77 4.55
CA HIS A 75 11.61 12.58 5.76
C HIS A 75 11.60 11.14 6.30
N GLU A 76 11.85 10.15 5.44
CA GLU A 76 11.79 8.74 5.82
C GLU A 76 13.13 8.02 5.66
N GLU A 77 14.16 8.69 5.11
CA GLU A 77 15.49 8.11 4.85
C GLU A 77 15.47 6.91 3.88
N TYR A 78 14.42 6.79 3.05
CA TYR A 78 14.33 5.76 2.01
C TYR A 78 14.56 6.36 0.63
N TYR A 79 15.56 5.87 -0.10
CA TYR A 79 15.69 6.18 -1.52
C TYR A 79 14.76 5.29 -2.34
N LEU A 80 13.84 5.90 -3.08
CA LEU A 80 12.92 5.20 -3.98
C LEU A 80 13.30 5.47 -5.44
N TYR A 81 13.37 4.41 -6.24
CA TYR A 81 13.44 4.57 -7.70
C TYR A 81 12.04 4.88 -8.24
N ASP A 82 11.94 5.68 -9.31
CA ASP A 82 10.66 5.99 -9.94
C ASP A 82 9.89 4.74 -10.39
N SER A 83 10.62 3.71 -10.83
CA SER A 83 10.05 2.42 -11.19
C SER A 83 9.34 1.74 -10.00
N VAL A 84 9.85 1.91 -8.78
CA VAL A 84 9.22 1.39 -7.54
C VAL A 84 7.95 2.17 -7.22
N ILE A 85 8.00 3.50 -7.32
CA ILE A 85 6.83 4.37 -7.11
C ILE A 85 5.72 3.99 -8.11
N LEU A 86 6.05 3.91 -9.40
CA LEU A 86 5.11 3.53 -10.45
C LEU A 86 4.55 2.11 -10.27
N TYR A 87 5.39 1.17 -9.80
CA TYR A 87 4.93 -0.18 -9.48
C TYR A 87 3.83 -0.16 -8.40
N TRP A 88 4.01 0.59 -7.31
CA TRP A 88 3.00 0.70 -6.26
C TRP A 88 1.74 1.39 -6.76
N VAL A 89 1.87 2.52 -7.46
CA VAL A 89 0.72 3.22 -8.05
C VAL A 89 -0.09 2.26 -8.92
N ARG A 90 0.55 1.52 -9.83
CA ARG A 90 -0.15 0.54 -10.69
C ARG A 90 -0.81 -0.58 -9.89
N LYS A 91 -0.09 -1.14 -8.90
CA LYS A 91 -0.60 -2.23 -8.07
C LYS A 91 -1.84 -1.83 -7.27
N TYR A 92 -1.88 -0.61 -6.74
CA TYR A 92 -2.96 -0.12 -5.88
C TYR A 92 -3.90 0.88 -6.57
N ALA A 93 -3.77 1.09 -7.89
CA ALA A 93 -4.58 2.03 -8.66
C ALA A 93 -6.09 1.78 -8.54
N HIS A 94 -6.50 0.51 -8.41
CA HIS A 94 -7.91 0.17 -8.22
C HIS A 94 -8.46 0.71 -6.88
N LEU A 95 -7.68 0.65 -5.80
CA LEU A 95 -8.06 1.22 -4.50
C LEU A 95 -8.16 2.75 -4.57
N LEU A 96 -7.23 3.40 -5.27
CA LEU A 96 -7.25 4.86 -5.47
C LEU A 96 -8.48 5.31 -6.26
N LYS A 97 -8.85 4.60 -7.33
CA LYS A 97 -10.05 4.91 -8.12
C LYS A 97 -11.33 4.83 -7.29
N ASP A 98 -11.43 3.83 -6.42
CA ASP A 98 -12.62 3.69 -5.57
C ASP A 98 -12.65 4.75 -4.47
N PHE A 99 -11.49 5.14 -3.93
CA PHE A 99 -11.39 6.28 -3.02
C PHE A 99 -11.81 7.60 -3.67
N GLU A 100 -11.34 7.90 -4.89
CA GLU A 100 -11.71 9.11 -5.64
C GLU A 100 -13.21 9.17 -5.97
N LYS A 101 -13.84 8.04 -6.30
CA LYS A 101 -15.30 8.00 -6.54
C LYS A 101 -16.08 8.39 -5.30
N ASN A 102 -15.64 7.91 -4.13
CA ASN A 102 -16.27 8.20 -2.85
C ASN A 102 -16.00 9.63 -2.34
N LEU A 103 -14.93 10.28 -2.84
CA LEU A 103 -14.58 11.66 -2.51
C LEU A 103 -15.33 12.71 -3.32
N LYS A 104 -15.94 12.37 -4.46
CA LYS A 104 -16.73 13.34 -5.24
C LYS A 104 -17.92 13.81 -4.40
N PRO A 105 -17.90 15.04 -3.85
CA PRO A 105 -19.04 15.54 -3.12
C PRO A 105 -20.18 15.76 -4.12
N GLU A 106 -21.42 15.53 -3.72
CA GLU A 106 -22.57 16.05 -4.46
C GLU A 106 -22.54 17.58 -4.38
N ILE A 107 -21.91 18.23 -5.35
CA ILE A 107 -21.81 19.68 -5.39
C ILE A 107 -23.19 20.26 -5.75
N LYS A 108 -24.01 20.61 -4.76
CA LYS A 108 -25.19 21.45 -4.94
C LYS A 108 -24.79 22.93 -5.01
N GLY A 109 -24.10 23.32 -6.09
CA GLY A 109 -23.69 24.71 -6.28
C GLY A 109 -22.99 24.97 -7.62
N ARG A 110 -23.17 26.17 -8.18
CA ARG A 110 -22.51 26.58 -9.43
C ARG A 110 -21.01 26.76 -9.21
N VAL A 111 -20.22 25.87 -9.79
CA VAL A 111 -18.75 25.98 -9.81
C VAL A 111 -18.34 26.89 -10.98
N HIS A 112 -17.74 28.04 -10.68
CA HIS A 112 -17.00 28.82 -11.68
C HIS A 112 -15.71 28.06 -12.03
N ARG A 113 -15.65 27.50 -13.23
CA ARG A 113 -14.45 26.83 -13.75
C ARG A 113 -13.42 27.88 -14.17
N GLY A 114 -12.47 28.17 -13.27
CA GLY A 114 -11.28 28.94 -13.57
C GLY A 114 -10.03 28.19 -13.15
N MET A 115 -9.55 27.24 -13.97
CA MET A 115 -8.12 27.04 -14.26
C MET A 115 -7.98 25.94 -15.33
N ARG A 116 -7.36 26.29 -16.47
CA ARG A 116 -6.96 25.35 -17.53
C ARG A 116 -5.83 24.45 -17.02
N LEU A 117 -5.97 23.15 -17.24
CA LEU A 117 -4.91 22.16 -17.09
C LEU A 117 -4.06 22.16 -18.36
N PHE A 118 -2.75 22.30 -18.22
CA PHE A 118 -1.77 21.84 -19.21
C PHE A 118 -1.43 20.38 -18.92
#